data_AF-A0A917CJ43-F1
#
_entry.id   AF-A0A917CJ43-F1
#
_cell.length_a   1.000
_cell.length_b   1.000
_cell.length_c   1.000
_cell.angle_alpha   90.00
_cell.angle_beta   90.00
_cell.angle_gamma   90.00
#
_symmetry.space_group_name_H-M   'P 1'
#
loop_
_entity.id
_entity.type
_entity.pdbx_description
1 polymer ?
#
loop_
_entity_poly.entity_id
_entity_poly.type
_entity_poly.pdbx_seq_one_letter_code
_entity_poly.pdbx_strand_id
1 'polypeptide(L)'
;MHCTHCGHEAGTEARFCRDCGQPLEASVIGDADFYKAAIGPNNTTYYLQRFAEFDRRGKAGIGWHWPAFFITFYWLLYRKMWLNAFLYWLSPYVLMVPLVAAMVLAGNEDAGVAVFATGYLLYIAAFMLLPPLFGNALYYRHCKAKIAEAKQAGGSPERQLGELAGKGGTSNVAIFILLGFGVLMMLAILVAIAVPAYQDYTVRAKIAQGMDAASDAKLAVAETYAATGAVPADNAQAGYVFDAALPEVRDIRVEQGGVVRVQMAVDPIDGGALVLEPSEGADGGIEWTCFSPDIEKKYLPSTCRE
;
A
#
# COMPACT_ATOMS: atom_id res chain seq x y z
N MET A 1 -49.51 10.61 -25.13
CA MET A 1 -49.11 9.28 -25.66
C MET A 1 -50.19 8.84 -26.65
N HIS A 2 -49.89 8.12 -27.72
CA HIS A 2 -50.92 7.67 -28.68
C HIS A 2 -51.22 6.20 -28.46
N CYS A 3 -52.48 5.80 -28.52
CA CYS A 3 -52.86 4.40 -28.45
C CYS A 3 -52.39 3.68 -29.73
N THR A 4 -51.56 2.64 -29.60
CA THR A 4 -51.07 1.85 -30.75
C THR A 4 -52.17 1.05 -31.46
N HIS A 5 -53.32 0.86 -30.82
CA HIS A 5 -54.47 0.16 -31.39
C HIS A 5 -55.45 1.05 -32.15
N CYS A 6 -55.74 2.26 -31.66
CA CYS A 6 -56.77 3.14 -32.24
C CYS A 6 -56.24 4.52 -32.67
N GLY A 7 -54.95 4.82 -32.46
CA GLY A 7 -54.30 6.05 -32.89
C GLY A 7 -54.68 7.32 -32.12
N HIS A 8 -55.61 7.26 -31.17
CA HIS A 8 -56.08 8.42 -30.43
C HIS A 8 -55.11 8.86 -29.32
N GLU A 9 -55.10 10.16 -29.03
CA GLU A 9 -54.31 10.74 -27.94
C GLU A 9 -54.85 10.27 -26.59
N ALA A 10 -53.95 9.66 -25.83
CA ALA A 10 -54.18 9.24 -24.46
C ALA A 10 -53.44 10.13 -23.47
N GLY A 11 -54.13 10.41 -22.36
CA GLY A 11 -53.57 11.12 -21.22
C GLY A 11 -52.37 10.37 -20.64
N THR A 12 -51.34 11.10 -20.22
CA THR A 12 -50.04 10.59 -19.78
C THR A 12 -50.08 9.67 -18.55
N GLU A 13 -51.20 9.63 -17.83
CA GLU A 13 -51.41 8.77 -16.65
C GLU A 13 -52.56 7.75 -16.84
N ALA A 14 -53.16 7.67 -18.03
CA ALA A 14 -54.28 6.77 -18.28
C ALA A 14 -53.79 5.33 -18.52
N ARG A 15 -54.24 4.38 -17.67
CA ARG A 15 -53.94 2.94 -17.82
C ARG A 15 -54.71 2.26 -18.95
N PHE A 16 -55.86 2.81 -19.35
CA PHE A 16 -56.72 2.28 -20.40
C PHE A 16 -57.11 3.40 -21.37
N CYS A 17 -57.17 3.07 -22.65
CA CYS A 17 -57.60 3.97 -23.69
C CYS A 17 -59.10 4.21 -23.50
N ARG A 18 -59.49 5.47 -23.35
CA ARG A 18 -60.90 5.83 -23.15
C ARG A 18 -61.77 5.47 -24.35
N ASP A 19 -61.20 5.45 -25.55
CA ASP A 19 -61.95 5.26 -26.80
C ASP A 19 -62.13 3.79 -27.18
N CYS A 20 -61.06 2.98 -27.12
CA CYS A 20 -61.14 1.57 -27.52
C CYS A 20 -61.19 0.59 -26.34
N GLY A 21 -61.08 1.08 -25.10
CA GLY A 21 -61.06 0.25 -23.88
C GLY A 21 -59.82 -0.64 -23.73
N GLN A 22 -58.91 -0.63 -24.70
CA GLN A 22 -57.67 -1.39 -24.63
C GLN A 22 -56.71 -0.76 -23.63
N PRO A 23 -55.91 -1.55 -22.89
CA PRO A 23 -54.84 -1.02 -22.07
C PRO A 23 -53.92 -0.18 -22.98
N LEU A 24 -53.78 1.10 -22.65
CA LEU A 24 -52.71 1.90 -23.24
C LEU A 24 -51.44 1.29 -22.70
N GLU A 25 -50.50 0.90 -23.56
CA GLU A 25 -49.22 0.28 -23.21
C GLU A 25 -48.61 0.95 -21.97
N ALA A 26 -49.02 0.49 -20.80
CA ALA A 26 -48.38 0.76 -19.55
C ALA A 26 -47.13 -0.08 -19.68
N SER A 27 -46.09 0.53 -20.29
CA SER A 27 -44.76 0.01 -20.53
C SER A 27 -44.66 -1.47 -20.15
N VAL A 28 -45.02 -2.37 -21.07
CA VAL A 28 -45.01 -3.81 -20.76
C VAL A 28 -43.59 -4.12 -20.30
N ILE A 29 -43.42 -4.34 -18.99
CA ILE A 29 -42.09 -4.47 -18.38
C ILE A 29 -41.46 -5.69 -19.02
N GLY A 30 -40.53 -5.41 -19.93
CA GLY A 30 -39.90 -6.43 -20.75
C GLY A 30 -38.65 -6.96 -20.06
N ASP A 31 -38.12 -8.07 -20.57
CA ASP A 31 -36.83 -8.59 -20.11
C ASP A 31 -35.69 -7.57 -20.26
N ALA A 32 -35.80 -6.66 -21.24
CA ALA A 32 -34.87 -5.54 -21.40
C ALA A 32 -34.87 -4.58 -20.20
N ASP A 33 -36.01 -4.36 -19.54
CA ASP A 33 -36.10 -3.46 -18.39
C ASP A 33 -35.50 -4.11 -17.14
N PHE A 34 -35.70 -5.42 -16.96
CA PHE A 34 -34.99 -6.20 -15.95
C PHE A 34 -33.47 -6.14 -16.14
N TYR A 35 -32.98 -6.28 -17.38
CA TYR A 35 -31.54 -6.10 -17.64
C TYR A 35 -31.06 -4.68 -17.33
N LYS A 36 -31.80 -3.64 -17.71
CA LYS A 36 -31.43 -2.24 -17.36
C LYS A 36 -31.32 -2.07 -15.85
N ALA A 37 -32.27 -2.58 -15.08
CA ALA A 37 -32.25 -2.52 -13.62
C ALA A 37 -31.05 -3.29 -13.03
N ALA A 38 -30.76 -4.49 -13.54
CA ALA A 38 -29.60 -5.27 -13.08
C ALA A 38 -28.26 -4.59 -13.41
N ILE A 39 -28.14 -4.03 -14.62
CA ILE A 39 -26.90 -3.41 -15.11
C ILE A 39 -26.65 -2.05 -14.44
N GLY A 40 -27.72 -1.29 -14.18
CA GLY A 40 -27.67 0.10 -13.75
C GLY A 40 -27.33 1.06 -14.89
N PRO A 41 -27.05 2.34 -14.58
CA PRO A 41 -26.93 3.42 -15.57
C PRO A 41 -25.64 3.39 -16.40
N ASN A 42 -24.59 2.74 -15.89
CA ASN A 42 -23.28 2.76 -16.53
C ASN A 42 -23.15 1.67 -17.60
N ASN A 43 -22.86 2.07 -18.84
CA ASN A 43 -22.64 1.19 -20.00
C ASN A 43 -23.82 0.27 -20.34
N THR A 44 -25.05 0.68 -20.02
CA THR A 44 -26.26 -0.12 -20.21
C THR A 44 -26.45 -0.52 -21.67
N THR A 45 -26.32 0.43 -22.59
CA THR A 45 -26.50 0.20 -24.04
C THR A 45 -25.56 -0.88 -24.57
N TYR A 46 -24.29 -0.84 -24.18
CA TYR A 46 -23.29 -1.85 -24.57
C TYR A 46 -23.70 -3.25 -24.11
N TYR A 47 -24.05 -3.40 -22.83
CA TYR A 47 -24.39 -4.72 -22.29
C TYR A 47 -25.73 -5.22 -22.83
N LEU A 48 -26.73 -4.35 -23.02
CA LEU A 48 -28.01 -4.75 -23.62
C LEU A 48 -27.83 -5.32 -25.03
N GLN A 49 -27.00 -4.69 -25.87
CA GLN A 49 -26.70 -5.21 -27.20
C GLN A 49 -26.06 -6.60 -27.13
N ARG A 50 -25.06 -6.78 -26.25
CA ARG A 50 -24.39 -8.08 -26.06
C ARG A 50 -25.30 -9.14 -25.47
N PHE A 51 -26.17 -8.77 -24.54
CA PHE A 51 -27.11 -9.70 -23.92
C PHE A 51 -28.18 -10.13 -24.92
N ALA A 52 -28.69 -9.21 -25.75
CA ALA A 52 -29.59 -9.54 -26.84
C ALA A 52 -28.96 -10.47 -27.90
N GLU A 53 -27.65 -10.36 -28.17
CA GLU A 53 -26.93 -11.33 -29.00
C GLU A 53 -26.90 -12.73 -28.36
N PHE A 54 -26.65 -12.81 -27.04
CA PHE A 54 -26.63 -14.09 -26.33
C PHE A 54 -28.01 -14.72 -26.19
N ASP A 55 -29.03 -13.93 -25.89
CA ASP A 55 -30.42 -14.40 -25.82
C ASP A 55 -30.87 -14.92 -27.20
N ARG A 56 -30.56 -14.22 -28.31
CA ARG A 56 -30.86 -14.70 -29.67
C ARG A 56 -30.16 -16.03 -30.02
N ARG A 57 -28.93 -16.23 -29.51
CA ARG A 57 -28.16 -17.46 -29.74
C ARG A 57 -28.50 -18.58 -28.76
N GLY A 58 -29.27 -18.29 -27.71
CA GLY A 58 -29.58 -19.23 -26.62
C GLY A 58 -28.39 -19.60 -25.73
N LYS A 59 -27.19 -19.04 -25.96
CA LYS A 59 -25.99 -19.33 -25.17
C LYS A 59 -25.06 -18.12 -25.07
N ALA A 60 -24.48 -17.95 -23.88
CA ALA A 60 -23.41 -16.99 -23.66
C ALA A 60 -22.15 -17.46 -24.42
N GLY A 61 -21.58 -16.57 -25.22
CA GLY A 61 -20.44 -16.86 -26.08
C GLY A 61 -19.16 -16.13 -25.67
N ILE A 62 -18.07 -16.47 -26.35
CA ILE A 62 -16.78 -15.76 -26.24
C ILE A 62 -16.91 -14.39 -26.92
N GLY A 63 -16.35 -13.36 -26.29
CA GLY A 63 -16.27 -12.04 -26.88
C GLY A 63 -15.37 -11.12 -26.05
N TRP A 64 -14.61 -10.27 -26.72
CA TRP A 64 -13.63 -9.40 -26.08
C TRP A 64 -14.28 -8.33 -25.19
N HIS A 65 -13.75 -8.16 -23.99
CA HIS A 65 -14.22 -7.20 -23.00
C HIS A 65 -13.04 -6.38 -22.42
N TRP A 66 -12.89 -5.15 -22.94
CA TRP A 66 -11.75 -4.28 -22.63
C TRP A 66 -11.51 -4.00 -21.14
N PRO A 67 -12.52 -3.63 -20.31
CA PRO A 67 -12.26 -3.40 -18.89
C PRO A 67 -11.77 -4.64 -18.15
N ALA A 68 -12.21 -5.83 -18.56
CA ALA A 68 -11.78 -7.08 -17.93
C ALA A 68 -10.37 -7.50 -18.37
N PHE A 69 -9.77 -6.89 -19.41
CA PHE A 69 -8.38 -7.12 -19.77
C PHE A 69 -7.41 -6.35 -18.86
N PHE A 70 -7.65 -5.04 -18.68
CA PHE A 70 -6.72 -4.19 -17.92
C PHE A 70 -6.92 -4.24 -16.41
N ILE A 71 -8.17 -4.37 -15.97
CA ILE A 71 -8.55 -4.16 -14.56
C ILE A 71 -9.58 -5.21 -14.13
N THR A 72 -9.32 -6.50 -14.41
CA THR A 72 -10.25 -7.61 -14.14
C THR A 72 -10.81 -7.61 -12.73
N PHE A 73 -9.93 -7.66 -11.72
CA PHE A 73 -10.31 -7.75 -10.31
C PHE A 73 -11.22 -6.59 -9.91
N TYR A 74 -10.79 -5.38 -10.27
CA TYR A 74 -11.55 -4.17 -9.99
C TYR A 74 -12.90 -4.14 -10.72
N TRP A 75 -12.94 -4.52 -12.00
CA TRP A 75 -14.20 -4.60 -12.76
C TRP A 75 -15.20 -5.58 -12.11
N LEU A 76 -14.72 -6.72 -11.60
CA LEU A 76 -15.56 -7.69 -10.87
C LEU A 76 -16.16 -7.08 -9.60
N LEU A 77 -15.35 -6.40 -8.78
CA LEU A 77 -15.82 -5.72 -7.57
C LEU A 77 -16.78 -4.57 -7.89
N TYR A 78 -16.44 -3.75 -8.88
CA TYR A 78 -17.25 -2.63 -9.34
C TYR A 78 -18.65 -3.04 -9.79
N ARG A 79 -18.77 -4.20 -10.46
CA ARG A 79 -20.06 -4.80 -10.88
C ARG A 79 -20.69 -5.72 -9.84
N LYS A 80 -20.18 -5.73 -8.61
CA LYS A 80 -20.68 -6.51 -7.46
C LYS A 80 -20.69 -8.03 -7.73
N MET A 81 -19.72 -8.54 -8.48
CA MET A 81 -19.51 -9.97 -8.72
C MET A 81 -18.52 -10.53 -7.70
N TRP A 82 -18.88 -10.43 -6.41
CA TRP A 82 -17.99 -10.71 -5.28
C TRP A 82 -17.38 -12.11 -5.28
N LEU A 83 -18.17 -13.15 -5.61
CA LEU A 83 -17.67 -14.51 -5.69
C LEU A 83 -16.60 -14.66 -6.78
N ASN A 84 -16.85 -14.13 -7.97
CA ASN A 84 -15.87 -14.17 -9.06
C ASN A 84 -14.62 -13.36 -8.72
N ALA A 85 -14.77 -12.21 -8.04
CA ALA A 85 -13.64 -11.42 -7.57
C ALA A 85 -12.78 -12.18 -6.56
N PHE A 86 -13.42 -12.88 -5.61
CA PHE A 86 -12.74 -13.72 -4.64
C PHE A 86 -12.00 -14.89 -5.30
N LEU A 87 -12.65 -15.61 -6.22
CA LEU A 87 -12.02 -16.69 -6.97
C LEU A 87 -10.82 -16.19 -7.80
N TYR A 88 -10.94 -15.01 -8.41
CA TYR A 88 -9.85 -14.38 -9.16
C TYR A 88 -8.68 -13.95 -8.26
N TRP A 89 -8.97 -13.42 -7.05
CA TRP A 89 -7.93 -13.09 -6.06
C TRP A 89 -7.24 -14.34 -5.52
N LEU A 90 -7.96 -15.44 -5.39
CA LEU A 90 -7.46 -16.70 -4.87
C LEU A 90 -6.67 -17.51 -5.92
N SER A 91 -6.95 -17.34 -7.22
CA SER A 91 -6.35 -18.14 -8.28
C SER A 91 -4.82 -18.14 -8.34
N PRO A 92 -4.09 -17.03 -8.05
CA PRO A 92 -2.63 -17.08 -8.00
C PRO A 92 -2.14 -18.07 -6.95
N TYR A 93 -2.75 -18.11 -5.77
CA TYR A 93 -2.34 -19.01 -4.69
C TYR A 93 -2.66 -20.47 -5.00
N VAL A 94 -3.86 -20.72 -5.55
CA VAL A 94 -4.29 -22.07 -5.93
C VAL A 94 -3.43 -22.66 -7.03
N LEU A 95 -2.90 -21.85 -7.94
CA LEU A 95 -2.07 -22.32 -9.05
C LEU A 95 -0.57 -22.31 -8.73
N MET A 96 -0.09 -21.34 -7.94
CA MET A 96 1.32 -21.25 -7.57
C MET A 96 1.76 -22.35 -6.64
N VAL A 97 0.96 -22.70 -5.63
CA VAL A 97 1.36 -23.70 -4.64
C VAL A 97 1.64 -25.08 -5.29
N PRO A 98 0.77 -25.63 -6.15
CA PRO A 98 1.06 -26.86 -6.88
C PRO A 98 2.23 -26.73 -7.86
N LEU A 99 2.39 -25.57 -8.50
CA LEU A 99 3.47 -25.34 -9.47
C LEU A 99 4.85 -25.33 -8.79
N VAL A 100 4.95 -24.69 -7.62
CA VAL A 100 6.16 -24.72 -6.78
C VAL A 100 6.39 -26.13 -6.24
N ALA A 101 5.34 -26.83 -5.81
CA ALA A 101 5.48 -28.23 -5.39
C ALA A 101 6.00 -29.12 -6.53
N ALA A 102 5.49 -28.96 -7.75
CA ALA A 102 5.96 -29.68 -8.93
C ALA A 102 7.42 -29.37 -9.27
N MET A 103 7.84 -28.10 -9.13
CA MET A 103 9.23 -27.69 -9.29
C MET A 103 10.15 -28.41 -8.30
N VAL A 104 9.78 -28.46 -7.02
CA VAL A 104 10.57 -29.10 -5.96
C VAL A 104 10.59 -30.63 -6.11
N LEU A 105 9.48 -31.22 -6.53
CA LEU A 105 9.33 -32.67 -6.68
C LEU A 105 9.91 -33.22 -8.00
N ALA A 106 10.36 -32.35 -8.91
CA ALA A 106 10.90 -32.76 -10.22
C ALA A 106 12.19 -33.59 -10.13
N GLY A 107 12.88 -33.58 -8.98
CA GLY A 107 14.09 -34.39 -8.72
C GLY A 107 15.33 -33.99 -9.51
N ASN A 108 15.20 -33.05 -10.46
CA ASN A 108 16.26 -32.42 -11.23
C ASN A 108 15.98 -30.91 -11.30
N GLU A 109 16.97 -30.09 -10.93
CA GLU A 109 16.87 -28.63 -10.92
C GLU A 109 16.49 -28.06 -12.28
N ASP A 110 17.10 -28.53 -13.36
CA ASP A 110 16.81 -28.06 -14.73
C ASP A 110 15.36 -28.36 -15.13
N ALA A 111 14.89 -29.58 -14.81
CA ALA A 111 13.53 -30.00 -15.09
C ALA A 111 12.52 -29.21 -14.23
N GLY A 112 12.83 -29.01 -12.94
CA GLY A 112 11.99 -28.25 -12.02
C GLY A 112 11.80 -26.80 -12.47
N VAL A 113 12.89 -26.13 -12.85
CA VAL A 113 12.84 -24.75 -13.38
C VAL A 113 12.04 -24.69 -14.68
N ALA A 114 12.22 -25.64 -15.59
CA ALA A 114 11.47 -25.69 -16.85
C ALA A 114 9.96 -25.88 -16.63
N VAL A 115 9.58 -26.78 -15.71
CA VAL A 115 8.17 -27.01 -15.33
C VAL A 115 7.55 -25.75 -14.74
N PHE A 116 8.25 -25.11 -13.80
CA PHE A 116 7.80 -23.87 -13.17
C PHE A 116 7.62 -22.76 -14.22
N ALA A 117 8.66 -22.48 -15.01
CA ALA A 117 8.62 -21.43 -16.01
C ALA A 117 7.50 -21.63 -17.03
N THR A 118 7.37 -22.86 -17.56
CA THR A 118 6.32 -23.19 -18.54
C THR A 118 4.92 -23.06 -17.93
N GLY A 119 4.71 -23.62 -16.74
CA GLY A 119 3.42 -23.53 -16.05
C GLY A 119 3.07 -22.09 -15.68
N TYR A 120 4.05 -21.28 -15.27
CA TYR A 120 3.85 -19.88 -14.94
C TYR A 120 3.50 -19.03 -16.16
N LEU A 121 4.15 -19.26 -17.30
CA LEU A 121 3.81 -18.59 -18.56
C LEU A 121 2.39 -18.92 -19.04
N LEU A 122 1.99 -20.20 -18.96
CA LEU A 122 0.63 -20.61 -19.28
C LEU A 122 -0.38 -19.97 -18.33
N TYR A 123 -0.05 -19.89 -17.04
CA TYR A 123 -0.87 -19.21 -16.05
C TYR A 123 -1.04 -17.72 -16.39
N ILE A 124 0.05 -16.99 -16.66
CA ILE A 124 -0.03 -15.57 -17.04
C ILE A 124 -0.90 -15.39 -18.28
N ALA A 125 -0.67 -16.21 -19.31
CA ALA A 125 -1.45 -16.15 -20.54
C ALA A 125 -2.95 -16.38 -20.26
N ALA A 126 -3.29 -17.40 -19.47
CA ALA A 126 -4.67 -17.68 -19.06
C ALA A 126 -5.27 -16.54 -18.22
N PHE A 127 -4.51 -16.03 -17.26
CA PHE A 127 -4.92 -14.96 -16.35
C PHE A 127 -5.18 -13.63 -17.06
N MET A 128 -4.42 -13.34 -18.13
CA MET A 128 -4.62 -12.15 -18.96
C MET A 128 -5.71 -12.33 -20.02
N LEU A 129 -5.84 -13.51 -20.62
CA LEU A 129 -6.72 -13.72 -21.79
C LEU A 129 -8.10 -14.24 -21.43
N LEU A 130 -8.25 -15.09 -20.40
CA LEU A 130 -9.56 -15.66 -20.08
C LEU A 130 -10.57 -14.60 -19.58
N PRO A 131 -10.23 -13.70 -18.65
CA PRO A 131 -11.20 -12.71 -18.19
C PRO A 131 -11.77 -11.79 -19.26
N PRO A 132 -10.99 -11.20 -20.20
CA PRO A 132 -11.57 -10.42 -21.28
C PRO A 132 -12.33 -11.25 -22.30
N LEU A 133 -11.98 -12.51 -22.53
CA LEU A 133 -12.72 -13.38 -23.44
C LEU A 133 -14.10 -13.79 -22.91
N PHE A 134 -14.23 -13.91 -21.58
CA PHE A 134 -15.45 -14.36 -20.93
C PHE A 134 -16.17 -13.27 -20.12
N GLY A 135 -15.64 -12.05 -20.03
CA GLY A 135 -16.20 -10.99 -19.19
C GLY A 135 -17.67 -10.69 -19.47
N ASN A 136 -18.03 -10.56 -20.75
CA ASN A 136 -19.43 -10.36 -21.15
C ASN A 136 -20.33 -11.55 -20.77
N ALA A 137 -19.85 -12.78 -20.95
CA ALA A 137 -20.58 -14.00 -20.62
C ALA A 137 -20.76 -14.18 -19.11
N LEU A 138 -19.72 -13.89 -18.32
CA LEU A 138 -19.76 -13.93 -16.86
C LEU A 138 -20.78 -12.92 -16.33
N TYR A 139 -20.74 -11.69 -16.83
CA TYR A 139 -21.66 -10.65 -16.39
C TYR A 139 -23.11 -10.92 -16.83
N TYR A 140 -23.31 -11.47 -18.03
CA TYR A 140 -24.62 -11.93 -18.49
C TYR A 140 -25.22 -12.99 -17.56
N ARG A 141 -24.45 -14.03 -17.21
CA ARG A 141 -24.90 -15.10 -16.30
C ARG A 141 -25.24 -14.55 -14.92
N HIS A 142 -24.42 -13.63 -14.42
CA HIS A 142 -24.67 -12.93 -13.15
C HIS A 142 -25.98 -12.13 -13.19
N CYS A 143 -26.23 -11.36 -14.26
CA CYS A 143 -27.48 -10.61 -14.41
C CYS A 143 -28.70 -11.54 -14.52
N LYS A 144 -28.62 -12.60 -15.33
CA LYS A 144 -29.68 -13.61 -15.43
C LYS A 144 -29.99 -14.25 -14.08
N ALA A 145 -28.97 -14.62 -13.29
CA ALA A 145 -29.15 -15.20 -11.97
C ALA A 145 -29.88 -14.22 -11.02
N LYS A 146 -29.46 -12.94 -10.99
CA LYS A 146 -30.13 -11.90 -10.20
C LYS A 146 -31.58 -11.65 -10.63
N ILE A 147 -31.84 -11.65 -11.94
CA ILE A 147 -33.20 -11.46 -12.48
C ILE A 147 -34.07 -12.67 -12.11
N ALA A 148 -33.53 -13.89 -12.21
CA ALA A 148 -34.25 -15.10 -11.82
C ALA A 148 -34.59 -15.09 -10.32
N GLU A 149 -33.65 -14.68 -9.47
CA GLU A 149 -33.87 -14.52 -8.02
C GLU A 149 -34.98 -13.48 -7.73
N ALA A 150 -34.93 -12.32 -8.40
CA ALA A 150 -35.96 -11.28 -8.26
C ALA A 150 -37.36 -11.75 -8.73
N LYS A 151 -37.42 -12.51 -9.83
CA LYS A 151 -38.68 -13.09 -10.33
C LYS A 151 -39.24 -14.18 -9.40
N GLN A 152 -38.36 -14.96 -8.75
CA GLN A 152 -38.74 -16.00 -7.78
C GLN A 152 -39.24 -15.44 -6.45
N ALA A 153 -38.81 -14.23 -6.05
CA ALA A 153 -39.32 -13.57 -4.85
C ALA A 153 -40.82 -13.23 -4.91
N GLY A 154 -41.45 -13.36 -6.09
CA GLY A 154 -42.89 -13.11 -6.29
C GLY A 154 -43.22 -11.62 -6.39
N GLY A 155 -44.51 -11.27 -6.29
CA GLY A 155 -44.98 -9.88 -6.36
C GLY A 155 -45.23 -9.35 -7.78
N SER A 156 -45.61 -8.07 -7.87
CA SER A 156 -45.87 -7.42 -9.16
C SER A 156 -44.55 -7.13 -9.91
N PRO A 157 -44.55 -7.12 -11.25
CA PRO A 157 -43.35 -6.84 -12.05
C PRO A 157 -42.68 -5.50 -11.68
N GLU A 158 -43.45 -4.49 -11.29
CA GLU A 158 -42.95 -3.19 -10.85
C GLU A 158 -42.14 -3.30 -9.55
N ARG A 159 -42.62 -4.11 -8.61
CA ARG A 159 -41.91 -4.36 -7.34
C ARG A 159 -40.61 -5.10 -7.57
N GLN A 160 -40.65 -6.14 -8.40
CA GLN A 160 -39.46 -6.92 -8.77
C GLN A 160 -38.40 -6.02 -9.42
N LEU A 161 -38.82 -5.12 -10.31
CA LEU A 161 -37.95 -4.16 -10.96
C LEU A 161 -37.33 -3.18 -9.97
N GLY A 162 -38.12 -2.68 -9.02
CA GLY A 162 -37.65 -1.77 -7.96
C GLY A 162 -36.61 -2.41 -7.05
N GLU A 163 -36.86 -3.65 -6.60
CA GLU A 163 -35.91 -4.40 -5.78
C GLU A 163 -34.60 -4.69 -6.55
N LEU A 164 -34.73 -5.05 -7.83
CA LEU A 164 -33.58 -5.31 -8.70
C LEU A 164 -32.77 -4.03 -8.95
N ALA A 165 -33.42 -2.88 -9.15
CA ALA A 165 -32.77 -1.60 -9.34
C ALA A 165 -31.96 -1.17 -8.10
N GLY A 166 -32.45 -1.46 -6.89
CA GLY A 166 -31.72 -1.20 -5.63
C GLY A 166 -30.48 -2.09 -5.44
N LYS A 167 -30.57 -3.38 -5.81
CA LYS A 167 -29.45 -4.35 -5.70
C LYS A 167 -28.49 -4.32 -6.90
N GLY A 168 -28.94 -3.79 -8.02
CA GLY A 168 -28.23 -3.73 -9.30
C GLY A 168 -27.10 -2.70 -9.33
N GLY A 169 -26.67 -2.36 -10.55
CA GLY A 169 -25.75 -1.28 -10.80
C GLY A 169 -24.31 -1.54 -10.36
N THR A 170 -23.62 -0.45 -10.06
CA THR A 170 -22.17 -0.42 -9.79
C THR A 170 -21.87 -0.01 -8.35
N SER A 171 -20.68 -0.32 -7.85
CA SER A 171 -20.21 0.05 -6.51
C SER A 171 -18.85 0.75 -6.57
N ASN A 172 -18.79 2.00 -6.10
CA ASN A 172 -17.54 2.75 -6.00
C ASN A 172 -16.75 2.42 -4.73
N VAL A 173 -17.33 1.63 -3.81
CA VAL A 173 -16.70 1.25 -2.53
C VAL A 173 -15.33 0.62 -2.75
N ALA A 174 -15.20 -0.23 -3.79
CA ALA A 174 -13.92 -0.85 -4.13
C ALA A 174 -12.83 0.16 -4.51
N ILE A 175 -13.19 1.27 -5.18
CA ILE A 175 -12.22 2.35 -5.50
C ILE A 175 -11.70 2.96 -4.21
N PHE A 176 -12.61 3.35 -3.32
CA PHE A 176 -12.23 4.03 -2.07
C PHE A 176 -11.39 3.14 -1.17
N ILE A 177 -11.69 1.84 -1.12
CA ILE A 177 -10.86 0.87 -0.38
C ILE A 177 -9.46 0.78 -1.02
N LEU A 178 -9.36 0.61 -2.34
CA LEU A 178 -8.07 0.50 -3.03
C LEU A 178 -7.24 1.78 -2.93
N LEU A 179 -7.86 2.95 -3.14
CA LEU A 179 -7.20 4.25 -3.01
C LEU A 179 -6.78 4.52 -1.56
N GLY A 180 -7.67 4.25 -0.60
CA GLY A 180 -7.39 4.43 0.83
C GLY A 180 -6.25 3.51 1.30
N PHE A 181 -6.26 2.25 0.86
CA PHE A 181 -5.18 1.31 1.17
C PHE A 181 -3.85 1.73 0.54
N GLY A 182 -3.86 2.19 -0.71
CA GLY A 182 -2.66 2.71 -1.39
C GLY A 182 -2.05 3.92 -0.66
N VAL A 183 -2.88 4.88 -0.25
CA VAL A 183 -2.43 6.04 0.53
C VAL A 183 -1.87 5.60 1.89
N LEU A 184 -2.54 4.68 2.59
CA LEU A 184 -2.08 4.17 3.88
C LEU A 184 -0.71 3.49 3.76
N MET A 185 -0.49 2.66 2.74
CA MET A 185 0.79 2.01 2.50
C MET A 185 1.91 2.99 2.17
N MET A 186 1.62 4.01 1.35
CA MET A 186 2.58 5.08 1.08
C MET A 186 2.98 5.83 2.35
N LEU A 187 2.00 6.19 3.20
CA LEU A 187 2.26 6.85 4.48
C LEU A 187 3.11 5.95 5.41
N ALA A 188 2.83 4.65 5.47
CA ALA A 188 3.59 3.71 6.28
C ALA A 188 5.07 3.66 5.86
N ILE A 189 5.37 3.63 4.56
CA ILE A 189 6.73 3.64 4.03
C ILE A 189 7.43 4.96 4.38
N LEU A 190 6.75 6.10 4.22
CA LEU A 190 7.31 7.40 4.56
C LEU A 190 7.69 7.48 6.05
N VAL A 191 6.81 7.01 6.94
CA VAL A 191 7.08 6.96 8.38
C VAL A 191 8.24 6.03 8.71
N ALA A 192 8.31 4.85 8.08
CA ALA A 192 9.39 3.89 8.29
C ALA A 192 10.78 4.44 7.94
N ILE A 193 10.87 5.36 6.97
CA ILE A 193 12.12 6.04 6.61
C ILE A 193 12.37 7.27 7.48
N ALA A 194 11.33 8.07 7.73
CA ALA A 194 11.46 9.33 8.46
C ALA A 194 11.83 9.13 9.95
N VAL A 195 11.28 8.11 10.61
CA VAL A 195 11.49 7.88 12.04
C VAL A 195 12.96 7.55 12.35
N PRO A 196 13.62 6.57 11.71
CA PRO A 196 15.04 6.30 11.94
C PRO A 196 15.94 7.50 11.61
N ALA A 197 15.65 8.23 10.53
CA ALA A 197 16.42 9.41 10.15
C ALA A 197 16.32 10.53 11.20
N TYR A 198 15.15 10.74 11.78
CA TYR A 198 14.96 11.70 12.88
C TYR A 198 15.72 11.26 14.14
N GLN A 199 15.67 9.96 14.47
CA GLN A 199 16.44 9.41 15.60
C GLN A 199 17.95 9.65 15.42
N ASP A 200 18.52 9.33 14.25
CA ASP A 200 19.93 9.59 13.93
C ASP A 200 20.31 11.06 14.11
N TYR A 201 19.45 11.99 13.66
CA TYR A 201 19.67 13.41 13.84
C TYR A 201 19.68 13.82 15.32
N THR A 202 18.73 13.32 16.12
CA THR A 202 18.70 13.63 17.56
C THR A 202 19.90 13.06 18.32
N VAL A 203 20.40 11.88 17.94
CA VAL A 203 21.61 11.28 18.53
C VAL A 203 22.84 12.12 18.20
N ARG A 204 22.99 12.59 16.95
CA ARG A 204 24.08 13.52 16.55
C ARG A 204 24.05 14.82 17.35
N ALA A 205 22.86 15.39 17.57
CA ALA A 205 22.71 16.61 18.36
C ALA A 205 23.16 16.40 19.82
N LYS A 206 22.81 15.26 20.41
CA LYS A 206 23.25 14.90 21.78
C LYS A 206 24.75 14.62 21.86
N ILE A 207 25.34 14.02 20.82
CA ILE A 207 26.81 13.88 20.73
C ILE A 207 27.48 15.26 20.69
N ALA A 208 26.92 16.22 19.96
CA ALA A 208 27.44 17.59 19.94
C ALA A 208 27.39 18.25 21.33
N GLN A 209 26.31 18.06 22.09
CA GLN A 209 26.22 18.51 23.48
C GLN A 209 27.31 17.88 24.36
N GLY A 210 27.59 16.59 24.17
CA GLY A 210 28.70 15.92 24.87
C GLY A 210 30.08 16.48 24.51
N MET A 211 30.30 16.83 23.25
CA MET A 211 31.55 17.51 22.84
C MET A 211 31.67 18.91 23.44
N ASP A 212 30.58 19.68 23.46
CA ASP A 212 30.56 21.01 24.05
C ASP A 212 30.90 20.95 25.55
N ALA A 213 30.31 19.98 26.27
CA ALA A 213 30.60 19.72 27.68
C ALA A 213 32.07 19.30 27.95
N ALA A 214 32.73 18.70 26.97
CA ALA A 214 34.14 18.32 27.07
C ALA A 214 35.09 19.51 26.92
N SER A 215 34.61 20.69 26.50
CA SER A 215 35.45 21.87 26.29
C SER A 215 36.19 22.30 27.55
N ASP A 216 35.55 22.19 28.71
CA ASP A 216 36.17 22.52 30.00
C ASP A 216 37.30 21.56 30.36
N ALA A 217 37.12 20.26 30.06
CA ALA A 217 38.17 19.25 30.24
C ALA A 217 39.36 19.50 29.30
N LYS A 218 39.08 19.83 28.03
CA LYS A 218 40.12 20.17 27.04
C LYS A 218 40.92 21.40 27.46
N LEU A 219 40.24 22.42 27.98
CA LEU A 219 40.89 23.63 28.48
C LEU A 219 41.80 23.31 29.67
N ALA A 220 41.31 22.53 30.63
CA ALA A 220 42.09 22.10 31.80
C ALA A 220 43.36 21.34 31.40
N VAL A 221 43.29 20.45 30.41
CA VAL A 221 44.45 19.75 29.83
C VAL A 221 45.44 20.73 29.19
N ALA A 222 44.94 21.68 28.39
CA ALA A 222 45.76 22.67 27.71
C ALA A 222 46.48 23.62 28.68
N GLU A 223 45.79 24.09 29.72
CA GLU A 223 46.38 24.93 30.76
C GLU A 223 47.46 24.17 31.56
N THR A 224 47.20 22.91 31.90
CA THR A 224 48.16 22.06 32.61
C THR A 224 49.42 21.84 31.78
N TYR A 225 49.27 21.57 30.49
CA TYR A 225 50.39 21.42 29.57
C TYR A 225 51.19 22.71 29.41
N ALA A 226 50.51 23.86 29.25
CA ALA A 226 51.17 25.16 29.15
C ALA A 226 51.95 25.54 30.43
N ALA A 227 51.46 25.13 31.61
CA ALA A 227 52.09 25.43 32.89
C ALA A 227 53.27 24.49 33.22
N THR A 228 53.18 23.21 32.85
CA THR A 228 54.11 22.16 33.33
C THR A 228 54.98 21.55 32.23
N GLY A 229 54.62 21.73 30.96
CA GLY A 229 55.22 21.06 29.81
C GLY A 229 54.88 19.56 29.72
N ALA A 230 54.01 19.05 30.58
CA ALA A 230 53.60 17.64 30.61
C ALA A 230 52.07 17.52 30.50
N VAL A 231 51.61 16.48 29.79
CA VAL A 231 50.18 16.15 29.71
C VAL A 231 49.71 15.48 31.01
N PRO A 232 48.54 15.86 31.55
CA PRO A 232 48.01 15.25 32.78
C PRO A 232 47.66 13.78 32.58
N ALA A 233 47.81 12.97 33.62
CA ALA A 233 47.46 11.56 33.58
C ALA A 233 46.02 11.24 34.02
N ASP A 234 45.37 12.20 34.70
CA ASP A 234 44.02 12.04 35.25
C ASP A 234 43.34 13.41 35.49
N ASN A 235 42.05 13.37 35.87
CA ASN A 235 41.25 14.55 36.22
C ASN A 235 41.89 15.41 37.32
N ALA A 236 42.49 14.79 38.34
CA ALA A 236 43.05 15.52 39.48
C ALA A 236 44.32 16.30 39.07
N GLN A 237 45.17 15.70 38.24
CA GLN A 237 46.35 16.36 37.68
C GLN A 237 45.97 17.49 36.71
N ALA A 238 44.87 17.33 35.96
CA ALA A 238 44.32 18.38 35.11
C ALA A 238 43.59 19.48 35.90
N GLY A 239 43.31 19.29 37.20
CA GLY A 239 42.47 20.19 37.97
C GLY A 239 41.00 20.23 37.50
N TYR A 240 40.55 19.17 36.82
CA TYR A 240 39.22 19.07 36.23
C TYR A 240 38.29 18.21 37.09
N VAL A 241 37.05 18.64 37.25
CA VAL A 241 35.97 17.85 37.87
C VAL A 241 34.74 17.95 36.97
N PHE A 242 34.21 16.81 36.57
CA PHE A 242 32.92 16.75 35.90
C PHE A 242 31.80 16.83 36.93
N ASP A 243 31.11 17.97 36.99
CA ASP A 243 29.95 18.23 37.86
C ASP A 243 28.71 18.68 37.07
N ALA A 244 28.69 18.40 35.76
CA ALA A 244 27.56 18.79 34.92
C ALA A 244 26.46 17.71 34.96
N ALA A 245 25.25 18.11 35.38
CA ALA A 245 24.07 17.26 35.31
C ALA A 245 23.48 17.24 33.88
N LEU A 246 24.19 16.60 32.95
CA LEU A 246 23.76 16.43 31.55
C LEU A 246 23.12 15.06 31.36
N PRO A 247 21.82 14.96 31.00
CA PRO A 247 21.16 13.68 30.77
C PRO A 247 21.82 12.82 29.67
N GLU A 248 22.49 13.46 28.72
CA GLU A 248 23.13 12.83 27.57
C GLU A 248 24.60 12.43 27.79
N VAL A 249 25.23 12.89 28.88
CA VAL A 249 26.64 12.56 29.22
C VAL A 249 26.68 11.86 30.56
N ARG A 250 27.20 10.64 30.57
CA ARG A 250 27.38 9.85 31.79
C ARG A 250 28.56 10.36 32.61
N ASP A 251 29.68 10.64 31.93
CA ASP A 251 30.93 11.03 32.59
C ASP A 251 31.90 11.66 31.58
N ILE A 252 32.81 12.51 32.08
CA ILE A 252 33.94 13.05 31.32
C ILE A 252 35.22 12.83 32.12
N ARG A 253 36.18 12.11 31.54
CA ARG A 253 37.46 11.77 32.18
C ARG A 253 38.64 12.17 31.31
N VAL A 254 39.62 12.79 31.94
CA VAL A 254 40.99 12.89 31.47
C VAL A 254 41.69 11.57 31.83
N GLU A 255 42.24 10.91 30.82
CA GLU A 255 43.01 9.68 30.92
C GLU A 255 44.50 9.95 30.70
N GLN A 256 45.32 8.90 30.83
CA GLN A 256 46.75 9.00 30.63
C GLN A 256 47.08 9.60 29.26
N GLY A 257 48.00 10.57 29.23
CA GLY A 257 48.36 11.27 28.00
C GLY A 257 47.49 12.49 27.68
N GLY A 258 46.64 12.93 28.61
CA GLY A 258 45.74 14.08 28.41
C GLY A 258 44.51 13.79 27.55
N VAL A 259 44.25 12.52 27.24
CA VAL A 259 43.11 12.08 26.42
C VAL A 259 41.81 12.35 27.17
N VAL A 260 40.88 13.05 26.54
CA VAL A 260 39.56 13.33 27.13
C VAL A 260 38.55 12.32 26.58
N ARG A 261 37.99 11.48 27.46
CA ARG A 261 36.94 10.52 27.16
C ARG A 261 35.59 11.04 27.65
N VAL A 262 34.64 11.16 26.73
CA VAL A 262 33.25 11.56 27.02
C VAL A 262 32.34 10.34 26.86
N GLN A 263 31.78 9.85 27.96
CA GLN A 263 30.88 8.70 27.93
C GLN A 263 29.44 9.16 27.74
N MET A 264 28.76 8.62 26.72
CA MET A 264 27.39 8.99 26.37
C MET A 264 26.37 8.21 27.21
N ALA A 265 25.23 8.86 27.50
CA ALA A 265 24.10 8.31 28.25
C ALA A 265 22.80 8.30 27.40
N VAL A 266 22.91 7.94 26.12
CA VAL A 266 21.84 8.14 25.13
C VAL A 266 21.63 6.88 24.30
N ASP A 267 20.42 6.37 24.22
CA ASP A 267 20.10 5.29 23.27
C ASP A 267 20.22 5.76 21.80
N PRO A 268 20.79 4.95 20.90
CA PRO A 268 21.28 3.58 21.09
C PRO A 268 22.79 3.49 21.40
N ILE A 269 23.44 4.59 21.76
CA ILE A 269 24.89 4.70 21.98
C ILE A 269 25.27 4.70 23.48
N ASP A 270 24.36 4.25 24.34
CA ASP A 270 24.53 4.30 25.78
C ASP A 270 25.79 3.54 26.22
N GLY A 271 26.65 4.21 26.98
CA GLY A 271 27.95 3.70 27.42
C GLY A 271 29.08 3.82 26.40
N GLY A 272 28.79 4.11 25.12
CA GLY A 272 29.80 4.42 24.11
C GLY A 272 30.48 5.77 24.38
N ALA A 273 31.71 5.93 23.91
CA ALA A 273 32.52 7.11 24.25
C ALA A 273 33.13 7.82 23.05
N LEU A 274 33.10 9.16 23.09
CA LEU A 274 33.94 10.01 22.25
C LEU A 274 35.32 10.12 22.90
N VAL A 275 36.37 10.01 22.08
CA VAL A 275 37.76 10.11 22.49
C VAL A 275 38.36 11.32 21.80
N LEU A 276 38.87 12.25 22.60
CA LEU A 276 39.54 13.47 22.17
C LEU A 276 41.02 13.34 22.57
N GLU A 277 41.88 13.13 21.60
CA GLU A 277 43.31 12.91 21.80
C GLU A 277 44.07 14.22 21.55
N PRO A 278 44.86 14.72 22.52
CA PRO A 278 45.68 15.90 22.33
C PRO A 278 46.97 15.56 21.57
N SER A 279 47.35 16.43 20.63
CA SER A 279 48.62 16.38 19.92
C SER A 279 49.30 17.75 19.94
N GLU A 280 50.64 17.79 19.96
CA GLU A 280 51.39 19.05 19.92
C GLU A 280 51.26 19.70 18.53
N GLY A 281 50.67 20.89 18.49
CA GLY A 281 50.50 21.69 17.29
C GLY A 281 51.80 22.40 16.88
N ALA A 282 51.87 22.83 15.62
CA ALA A 282 53.06 23.49 15.07
C ALA A 282 53.38 24.85 15.73
N ASP A 283 52.43 25.43 16.46
CA ASP A 283 52.53 26.67 17.21
C ASP A 283 52.94 26.46 18.69
N GLY A 284 53.17 25.20 19.10
CA GLY A 284 53.44 24.83 20.50
C GLY A 284 52.17 24.74 21.36
N GLY A 285 50.97 24.83 20.76
CA GLY A 285 49.69 24.59 21.41
C GLY A 285 49.24 23.12 21.35
N ILE A 286 48.05 22.83 21.90
CA ILE A 286 47.42 21.51 21.77
C ILE A 286 46.38 21.53 20.64
N GLU A 287 46.56 20.67 19.65
CA GLU A 287 45.56 20.31 18.66
C GLU A 287 44.80 19.06 19.11
N TRP A 288 43.52 18.93 18.74
CA TRP A 288 42.66 17.85 19.20
C TRP A 288 42.16 17.00 18.05
N THR A 289 42.43 15.70 18.11
CA THR A 289 41.85 14.72 17.20
C THR A 289 40.67 14.03 17.88
N CYS A 290 39.52 13.98 17.21
CA CYS A 290 38.33 13.33 17.73
C CYS A 290 38.05 12.02 17.00
N PHE A 291 37.79 10.95 17.73
CA PHE A 291 37.27 9.70 17.17
C PHE A 291 36.43 8.96 18.21
N SER A 292 35.83 7.83 17.83
CA SER A 292 35.12 6.97 18.77
C SER A 292 35.23 5.51 18.34
N PRO A 293 35.69 4.61 19.22
CA PRO A 293 35.74 3.17 18.93
C PRO A 293 34.37 2.48 19.07
N ASP A 294 33.48 3.01 19.92
CA ASP A 294 32.26 2.30 20.36
C ASP A 294 30.98 2.77 19.67
N ILE A 295 31.03 3.90 18.96
CA ILE A 295 29.89 4.56 18.32
C ILE A 295 30.01 4.46 16.80
N GLU A 296 28.93 3.99 16.15
CA GLU A 296 28.88 3.92 14.69
C GLU A 296 29.10 5.30 14.03
N LYS A 297 29.90 5.34 12.95
CA LYS A 297 30.22 6.58 12.21
C LYS A 297 28.99 7.39 11.78
N LYS A 298 27.83 6.75 11.59
CA LYS A 298 26.58 7.44 11.24
C LYS A 298 26.09 8.38 12.34
N TYR A 299 26.41 8.13 13.61
CA TYR A 299 26.03 9.01 14.72
C TYR A 299 27.08 10.09 15.00
N LEU A 300 28.33 9.88 14.58
CA LEU A 300 29.41 10.82 14.83
C LEU A 300 29.26 12.11 13.98
N PRO A 301 29.61 13.28 14.52
CA PRO A 301 29.76 14.52 13.74
C PRO A 301 30.94 14.40 12.77
N SER A 302 31.00 15.26 11.75
CA SER A 302 32.04 15.20 10.72
C SER A 302 33.46 15.30 11.29
N THR A 303 33.65 16.05 12.38
CA THR A 303 34.93 16.24 13.07
C THR A 303 35.46 14.99 13.77
N CYS A 304 34.61 13.98 14.00
CA CYS A 304 34.97 12.75 14.72
C CYS A 304 34.89 11.49 13.85
N ARG A 305 34.79 11.63 12.52
CA ARG A 305 34.60 10.50 11.59
C ARG A 305 35.89 9.99 10.94
N GLU A 306 36.97 10.74 11.08
CA GLU A 306 38.28 10.44 10.50
C GLU A 306 38.93 9.23 11.18
#